data_AF-A0A969U4L8-F1
#
_entry.id   AF-A0A969U4L8-F1
#
_cell.length_a   1.000
_cell.length_b   1.000
_cell.length_c   1.000
_cell.angle_alpha   90.00
_cell.angle_beta   90.00
_cell.angle_gamma   90.00
#
_symmetry.space_group_name_H-M   'P 1'
#
loop_
_entity.id
_entity.type
_entity.pdbx_description
1 polymer ?
#
loop_
_entity_poly.entity_id
_entity_poly.type
_entity_poly.pdbx_seq_one_letter_code
_entity_poly.pdbx_strand_id
1 'polypeptide(L)'
;MKIVKQTESQLIFSSHSPLAAWTSWIFGFFVSPIALTLLIIRLGAVGMPTTLSCQRSPERSVSCQLKKHHFPLYWTTTNIPAGDLQKARLDRDSGKEGTYHHRAVLVTRKGEIPMKDFYSFGEQYQQKIVDRINNFLADSNQKSVSVRYIEGGLQPFLWFAFDLVWLTAGIAGLCHRRIVATFDRALNSFTLKQTNAFGTKILQHSLTEISNLILTEGEPDAEGDKPYNIFIVMTGGDRLLLFRSYNISNKQKEILQNLREYLNIQ
;
A
#
# COMPACT_ATOMS: atom_id res chain seq x y z
N MET A 1 28.43 -1.92 -3.05
CA MET A 1 29.17 -0.67 -3.38
C MET A 1 29.98 -0.92 -4.64
N LYS A 2 30.17 0.11 -5.48
CA LYS A 2 31.03 0.01 -6.67
C LYS A 2 31.99 1.21 -6.68
N ILE A 3 33.22 0.98 -7.15
CA ILE A 3 34.17 2.04 -7.45
C ILE A 3 33.64 2.74 -8.70
N VAL A 4 33.40 4.05 -8.61
CA VAL A 4 32.87 4.85 -9.73
C VAL A 4 34.02 5.53 -10.47
N LYS A 5 35.04 5.98 -9.74
CA LYS A 5 36.23 6.63 -10.27
C LYS A 5 37.41 6.32 -9.35
N GLN A 6 38.53 5.92 -9.95
CA GLN A 6 39.80 5.72 -9.26
C GLN A 6 40.89 6.39 -10.10
N THR A 7 41.53 7.38 -9.51
CA THR A 7 42.65 8.16 -10.07
C THR A 7 43.63 8.42 -8.94
N GLU A 8 44.87 8.82 -9.27
CA GLU A 8 45.89 9.09 -8.24
C GLU A 8 45.47 10.17 -7.24
N SER A 9 44.64 11.13 -7.65
CA SER A 9 44.17 12.23 -6.81
C SER A 9 42.79 12.02 -6.18
N GLN A 10 41.96 11.13 -6.73
CA GLN A 10 40.57 10.97 -6.33
C GLN A 10 40.10 9.51 -6.36
N LEU A 11 39.42 9.11 -5.28
CA LEU A 11 38.75 7.82 -5.15
C LEU A 11 37.28 8.03 -4.76
N ILE A 12 36.37 7.60 -5.63
CA ILE A 12 34.92 7.79 -5.46
C ILE A 12 34.22 6.44 -5.35
N PHE A 13 33.53 6.23 -4.23
CA PHE A 13 32.67 5.09 -4.02
C PHE A 13 31.21 5.51 -4.06
N SER A 14 30.38 4.70 -4.72
CA SER A 14 28.94 4.85 -4.67
C SER A 14 28.27 3.53 -4.30
N SER A 15 27.30 3.58 -3.39
CA SER A 15 26.45 2.41 -3.10
C SER A 15 25.39 2.16 -4.17
N HIS A 16 25.27 3.04 -5.16
CA HIS A 16 24.17 3.08 -6.12
C HIS A 16 24.20 1.91 -7.11
N SER A 17 23.14 1.10 -7.16
CA SER A 17 22.82 0.29 -8.33
C SER A 17 21.83 1.08 -9.20
N PRO A 18 22.07 1.20 -10.53
CA PRO A 18 21.17 1.94 -11.41
C PRO A 18 19.76 1.34 -11.43
N LEU A 19 19.66 0.01 -11.26
CA LEU A 19 18.39 -0.70 -11.15
C LEU A 19 17.62 -0.29 -9.88
N ALA A 20 18.26 -0.24 -8.70
CA ALA A 20 17.56 0.13 -7.46
C ALA A 20 17.11 1.59 -7.44
N ALA A 21 17.83 2.47 -8.15
CA ALA A 21 17.45 3.86 -8.27
C ALA A 21 16.21 4.06 -9.14
N TRP A 22 16.18 3.38 -10.29
CA TRP A 22 15.04 3.41 -11.18
C TRP A 22 13.78 2.81 -10.54
N THR A 23 13.92 1.67 -9.85
CA THR A 23 12.78 1.07 -9.13
C THR A 23 12.30 1.94 -7.97
N SER A 24 13.21 2.51 -7.17
CA SER A 24 12.85 3.44 -6.09
C SER A 24 12.07 4.66 -6.60
N TRP A 25 12.48 5.23 -7.75
CA TRP A 25 11.75 6.34 -8.36
C TRP A 25 10.37 5.94 -8.85
N ILE A 26 10.23 4.81 -9.56
CA ILE A 26 8.93 4.36 -10.06
C ILE A 26 7.97 4.06 -8.90
N PHE A 27 8.42 3.27 -7.93
CA PHE A 27 7.58 2.89 -6.80
C PHE A 27 7.25 4.08 -5.89
N GLY A 28 8.22 4.98 -5.67
CA GLY A 28 8.03 6.16 -4.83
C GLY A 28 7.14 7.23 -5.46
N PHE A 29 7.34 7.57 -6.74
CA PHE A 29 6.62 8.69 -7.37
C PHE A 29 5.34 8.29 -8.10
N PHE A 30 5.28 7.10 -8.70
CA PHE A 30 4.10 6.71 -9.50
C PHE A 30 3.20 5.75 -8.74
N VAL A 31 3.77 4.67 -8.19
CA VAL A 31 2.95 3.60 -7.58
C VAL A 31 2.37 4.04 -6.22
N SER A 32 3.17 4.68 -5.37
CA SER A 32 2.75 5.10 -4.02
C SER A 32 1.57 6.08 -4.02
N PRO A 33 1.55 7.18 -4.81
CA PRO A 33 0.39 8.08 -4.83
C PRO A 33 -0.88 7.42 -5.39
N ILE A 34 -0.73 6.51 -6.37
CA ILE A 34 -1.85 5.74 -6.91
C ILE A 34 -2.41 4.80 -5.83
N ALA A 35 -1.54 4.05 -5.15
CA ALA A 35 -1.94 3.17 -4.05
C ALA A 35 -2.62 3.95 -2.92
N LEU A 36 -2.10 5.13 -2.55
CA LEU A 36 -2.71 6.01 -1.55
C LEU A 36 -4.10 6.51 -2.00
N THR A 37 -4.22 6.92 -3.26
CA THR A 37 -5.50 7.38 -3.82
C THR A 37 -6.53 6.27 -3.82
N LEU A 38 -6.16 5.06 -4.27
CA LEU A 38 -7.03 3.88 -4.24
C LEU A 38 -7.41 3.50 -2.81
N LEU A 39 -6.46 3.57 -1.87
CA LEU A 39 -6.70 3.31 -0.46
C LEU A 39 -7.75 4.28 0.13
N ILE A 40 -7.59 5.58 -0.11
CA ILE A 40 -8.54 6.61 0.34
C ILE A 40 -9.93 6.35 -0.25
N ILE A 41 -10.00 6.09 -1.56
CA ILE A 41 -11.24 5.82 -2.26
C ILE A 41 -11.92 4.56 -1.69
N ARG A 42 -11.17 3.49 -1.43
CA ARG A 42 -11.69 2.25 -0.84
C ARG A 42 -12.14 2.44 0.61
N LEU A 43 -11.40 3.19 1.42
CA LEU A 43 -11.81 3.54 2.79
C LEU A 43 -13.12 4.33 2.79
N GLY A 44 -13.33 5.23 1.83
CA GLY A 44 -14.59 5.94 1.65
C GLY A 44 -15.75 5.01 1.23
N ALA A 45 -15.48 3.99 0.41
CA ALA A 45 -16.49 3.06 -0.06
C ALA A 45 -16.89 2.00 1.00
N VAL A 46 -15.95 1.63 1.88
CA VAL A 46 -16.20 0.61 2.92
C VAL A 46 -17.07 1.20 4.02
N GLY A 47 -18.29 0.65 4.13
CA GLY A 47 -19.25 1.05 5.17
C GLY A 47 -20.43 1.87 4.68
N MET A 48 -20.61 2.00 3.37
CA MET A 48 -21.80 2.62 2.77
C MET A 48 -22.83 1.56 2.35
N PRO A 49 -23.68 1.05 3.26
CA PRO A 49 -24.64 0.01 2.93
C PRO A 49 -25.72 0.54 1.99
N THR A 50 -26.12 -0.28 1.02
CA THR A 50 -27.41 -0.05 0.36
C THR A 50 -28.50 -0.37 1.36
N THR A 51 -29.41 0.58 1.59
CA THR A 51 -30.46 0.41 2.59
C THR A 51 -31.84 0.53 1.94
N LEU A 52 -32.68 -0.47 2.17
CA LEU A 52 -34.10 -0.42 1.85
C LEU A 52 -34.87 -0.24 3.15
N SER A 53 -35.61 0.86 3.26
CA SER A 53 -36.46 1.16 4.40
C SER A 53 -37.89 1.26 3.94
N CYS A 54 -38.75 0.38 4.44
CA CYS A 54 -40.18 0.37 4.14
C CYS A 54 -40.98 0.66 5.39
N GLN A 55 -42.06 1.42 5.23
CA GLN A 55 -43.02 1.76 6.27
C GLN A 55 -44.44 1.52 5.76
N ARG A 56 -45.28 0.97 6.64
CA ARG A 56 -46.68 0.70 6.37
C ARG A 56 -47.52 1.89 6.85
N SER A 57 -48.27 2.49 5.94
CA SER A 57 -49.25 3.55 6.22
C SER A 57 -50.43 3.01 7.02
N PRO A 58 -51.17 3.84 7.78
CA PRO A 58 -52.45 3.47 8.39
C PRO A 58 -53.45 2.83 7.42
N GLU A 59 -53.41 3.23 6.15
CA GLU A 59 -54.23 2.69 5.06
C GLU A 59 -53.75 1.31 4.55
N ARG A 60 -52.84 0.65 5.28
CA ARG A 60 -52.17 -0.61 4.93
C ARG A 60 -51.33 -0.57 3.66
N SER A 61 -51.16 0.59 3.04
CA SER A 61 -50.28 0.78 1.89
C SER A 61 -48.82 0.85 2.32
N VAL A 62 -47.93 0.11 1.63
CA VAL A 62 -46.49 0.07 1.95
C VAL A 62 -45.73 1.06 1.07
N SER A 63 -45.03 2.01 1.70
CA SER A 63 -44.12 2.96 1.04
C SER A 63 -42.67 2.58 1.37
N CYS A 64 -41.76 2.64 0.39
CA CYS A 64 -40.37 2.28 0.59
C CYS A 64 -39.41 3.33 0.05
N GLN A 65 -38.24 3.44 0.68
CA GLN A 65 -37.11 4.24 0.21
C GLN A 65 -35.90 3.33 0.06
N LEU A 66 -35.38 3.27 -1.17
CA LEU A 66 -34.13 2.60 -1.47
C LEU A 66 -33.02 3.64 -1.58
N LYS A 67 -32.07 3.60 -0.64
CA LYS A 67 -30.87 4.43 -0.67
C LYS A 67 -29.71 3.58 -1.18
N LYS A 68 -29.21 3.89 -2.37
CA LYS A 68 -28.03 3.28 -2.96
C LYS A 68 -26.86 4.23 -2.82
N HIS A 69 -25.71 3.68 -2.46
CA HIS A 69 -24.45 4.39 -2.59
C HIS A 69 -23.80 4.00 -3.91
N HIS A 70 -23.43 5.01 -4.68
CA HIS A 70 -22.63 4.83 -5.88
C HIS A 70 -21.22 5.32 -5.60
N PHE A 71 -20.27 4.52 -6.05
CA PHE A 71 -18.86 4.85 -5.97
C PHE A 71 -18.53 6.08 -6.83
N PRO A 72 -17.67 7.02 -6.37
CA PRO A 72 -16.96 7.01 -5.09
C PRO A 72 -17.66 7.78 -3.94
N LEU A 73 -18.65 8.65 -4.16
CA LEU A 73 -19.10 9.60 -3.13
C LEU A 73 -20.57 10.11 -3.21
N TYR A 74 -21.42 9.57 -4.09
CA TYR A 74 -22.80 10.04 -4.22
C TYR A 74 -23.81 8.97 -3.83
N TRP A 75 -24.95 9.38 -3.29
CA TRP A 75 -26.07 8.50 -3.00
C TRP A 75 -27.26 8.85 -3.86
N THR A 76 -28.02 7.84 -4.26
CA THR A 76 -29.32 8.01 -4.89
C THR A 76 -30.39 7.49 -3.93
N THR A 77 -31.46 8.26 -3.76
CA THR A 77 -32.63 7.82 -3.02
C THR A 77 -33.76 7.62 -4.02
N THR A 78 -34.20 6.38 -4.16
CA THR A 78 -35.34 6.02 -5.00
C THR A 78 -36.54 5.80 -4.09
N ASN A 79 -37.55 6.65 -4.21
CA ASN A 79 -38.81 6.50 -3.49
C ASN A 79 -39.73 5.57 -4.29
N ILE A 80 -40.18 4.50 -3.64
CA ILE A 80 -41.15 3.56 -4.18
C ILE A 80 -42.52 3.92 -3.59
N PRO A 81 -43.48 4.36 -4.42
CA PRO A 81 -44.79 4.79 -3.95
C PRO A 81 -45.54 3.73 -3.17
N ALA A 82 -46.52 4.19 -2.39
CA ALA A 82 -47.34 3.33 -1.57
C ALA A 82 -48.11 2.30 -2.44
N GLY A 83 -47.89 1.00 -2.19
CA GLY A 83 -48.56 -0.08 -2.93
C GLY A 83 -47.95 -0.42 -4.31
N ASP A 84 -46.87 0.24 -4.71
CA ASP A 84 -46.14 -0.10 -5.95
C ASP A 84 -45.25 -1.34 -5.78
N LEU A 85 -44.70 -1.59 -4.59
CA LEU A 85 -43.87 -2.76 -4.31
C LEU A 85 -44.74 -4.03 -4.18
N GLN A 86 -44.50 -5.02 -5.06
CA GLN A 86 -45.29 -6.27 -5.10
C GLN A 86 -44.58 -7.43 -4.41
N LYS A 87 -43.28 -7.61 -4.68
CA LYS A 87 -42.44 -8.67 -4.11
C LYS A 87 -40.97 -8.34 -4.27
N ALA A 88 -40.11 -9.07 -3.57
CA ALA A 88 -38.71 -9.21 -3.92
C ALA A 88 -38.46 -10.58 -4.57
N ARG A 89 -37.53 -10.64 -5.51
CA ARG A 89 -37.06 -11.90 -6.10
C ARG A 89 -35.55 -11.93 -6.20
N LEU A 90 -35.02 -13.14 -6.24
CA LEU A 90 -33.63 -13.39 -6.58
C LEU A 90 -33.50 -13.41 -8.10
N ASP A 91 -32.61 -12.57 -8.62
CA ASP A 91 -32.26 -12.51 -10.03
C ASP A 91 -30.91 -13.19 -10.22
N ARG A 92 -30.84 -14.09 -11.22
CA ARG A 92 -29.69 -14.96 -11.46
C ARG A 92 -29.11 -14.64 -12.84
N ASP A 93 -27.82 -14.41 -12.87
CA ASP A 93 -27.05 -14.29 -14.11
C ASP A 93 -26.11 -15.49 -14.24
N SER A 94 -26.19 -16.16 -15.38
CA SER A 94 -25.30 -17.27 -15.74
C SER A 94 -23.99 -16.68 -16.25
N GLY A 95 -22.98 -16.67 -15.38
CA GLY A 95 -21.63 -16.30 -15.72
C GLY A 95 -20.97 -17.29 -16.69
N LYS A 96 -19.82 -16.89 -17.23
CA LYS A 96 -18.96 -17.79 -18.00
C LYS A 96 -18.51 -18.94 -17.08
N GLU A 97 -18.39 -20.15 -17.64
CA GLU A 97 -17.97 -21.36 -16.92
C GLU A 97 -18.97 -21.90 -15.87
N GLY A 98 -20.25 -21.58 -15.99
CA GLY A 98 -21.30 -22.19 -15.14
C GLY A 98 -21.35 -21.63 -13.71
N THR A 99 -20.69 -20.50 -13.47
CA THR A 99 -20.82 -19.75 -12.22
C THR A 99 -22.11 -18.92 -12.24
N TYR A 100 -22.85 -18.88 -11.12
CA TYR A 100 -24.06 -18.09 -11.00
C TYR A 100 -23.85 -16.88 -10.11
N HIS A 101 -24.13 -15.71 -10.66
CA HIS A 101 -24.15 -14.47 -9.89
C HIS A 101 -25.57 -14.08 -9.55
N HIS A 102 -25.75 -13.51 -8.37
CA HIS A 102 -27.06 -13.30 -7.77
C HIS A 102 -27.22 -11.84 -7.34
N ARG A 103 -28.43 -11.31 -7.50
CA ARG A 103 -28.81 -10.02 -6.92
C ARG A 103 -30.27 -10.05 -6.47
N ALA A 104 -30.56 -9.39 -5.36
CA ALA A 104 -31.94 -9.13 -4.96
C ALA A 104 -32.54 -8.03 -5.84
N VAL A 105 -33.75 -8.26 -6.34
CA VAL A 105 -34.50 -7.32 -7.19
C VAL A 105 -35.87 -7.07 -6.58
N LEU A 106 -36.25 -5.79 -6.52
CA LEU A 106 -37.58 -5.37 -6.10
C LEU A 106 -38.49 -5.34 -7.33
N VAL A 107 -39.59 -6.09 -7.29
CA VAL A 107 -40.59 -6.10 -8.35
C VAL A 107 -41.66 -5.08 -7.99
N THR A 108 -41.80 -4.05 -8.82
CA THR A 108 -42.79 -2.99 -8.66
C THR A 108 -43.77 -2.97 -9.83
N ARG A 109 -44.90 -2.27 -9.70
CA ARG A 109 -45.86 -2.07 -10.80
C ARG A 109 -45.25 -1.40 -12.04
N LYS A 110 -44.21 -0.59 -11.86
CA LYS A 110 -43.53 0.17 -12.93
C LYS A 110 -42.34 -0.58 -13.52
N GLY A 111 -42.05 -1.79 -13.05
CA GLY A 111 -40.91 -2.60 -13.46
C GLY A 111 -40.04 -3.02 -12.29
N GLU A 112 -38.84 -3.46 -12.60
CA GLU A 112 -37.92 -4.05 -11.64
C GLU A 112 -36.84 -3.06 -11.22
N ILE A 113 -36.61 -2.95 -9.92
CA ILE A 113 -35.58 -2.08 -9.33
C ILE A 113 -34.57 -3.00 -8.66
N PRO A 114 -33.36 -3.18 -9.23
CA PRO A 114 -32.37 -4.03 -8.62
C PRO A 114 -31.85 -3.35 -7.35
N MET A 115 -31.69 -4.10 -6.26
CA MET A 115 -31.14 -3.53 -5.02
C MET A 115 -29.67 -3.12 -5.22
N LYS A 116 -28.96 -3.81 -6.12
CA LYS A 116 -27.60 -3.49 -6.55
C LYS A 116 -27.49 -3.45 -8.06
N ASP A 117 -26.62 -2.61 -8.56
CA ASP A 117 -26.44 -2.46 -10.01
C ASP A 117 -25.60 -3.61 -10.62
N PHE A 118 -24.89 -4.37 -9.80
CA PHE A 118 -24.07 -5.53 -10.19
C PHE A 118 -24.52 -6.80 -9.48
N TYR A 119 -24.22 -7.94 -10.10
CA TYR A 119 -24.43 -9.25 -9.49
C TYR A 119 -23.25 -9.61 -8.58
N SER A 120 -23.52 -10.35 -7.51
CA SER A 120 -22.49 -10.81 -6.57
C SER A 120 -22.57 -12.31 -6.34
N PHE A 121 -21.49 -12.88 -5.83
CA PHE A 121 -21.54 -14.19 -5.20
C PHE A 121 -22.32 -14.13 -3.87
N GLY A 122 -22.78 -15.28 -3.38
CA GLY A 122 -23.50 -15.37 -2.10
C GLY A 122 -25.03 -15.42 -2.23
N GLU A 123 -25.54 -16.44 -2.93
CA GLU A 123 -26.97 -16.71 -3.06
C GLU A 123 -27.71 -16.68 -1.72
N GLN A 124 -27.18 -17.36 -0.70
CA GLN A 124 -27.83 -17.43 0.62
C GLN A 124 -28.04 -16.06 1.27
N TYR A 125 -27.10 -15.12 1.09
CA TYR A 125 -27.23 -13.78 1.65
C TYR A 125 -28.30 -12.97 0.90
N GLN A 126 -28.30 -13.04 -0.44
CA GLN A 126 -29.29 -12.39 -1.29
C GLN A 126 -30.70 -12.96 -1.04
N GLN A 127 -30.79 -14.28 -0.88
CA GLN A 127 -32.05 -14.97 -0.58
C GLN A 127 -32.61 -14.53 0.78
N LYS A 128 -31.78 -14.44 1.83
CA LYS A 128 -32.22 -13.90 3.14
C LYS A 128 -32.79 -12.49 3.05
N ILE A 129 -32.25 -11.65 2.17
CA ILE A 129 -32.77 -10.30 1.91
C ILE A 129 -34.15 -10.38 1.24
N VAL A 130 -34.27 -11.19 0.19
CA VAL A 130 -35.53 -11.43 -0.53
C VAL A 130 -36.60 -11.95 0.43
N ASP A 131 -36.28 -12.97 1.23
CA ASP A 131 -37.19 -13.57 2.20
C ASP A 131 -37.63 -12.56 3.25
N ARG A 132 -36.71 -11.73 3.76
CA ARG A 132 -37.03 -10.69 4.75
C ARG A 132 -38.02 -9.65 4.21
N ILE A 133 -37.88 -9.26 2.94
CA ILE A 133 -38.79 -8.32 2.29
C ILE A 133 -40.15 -8.99 2.04
N ASN A 134 -40.16 -10.21 1.52
CA ASN A 134 -41.39 -10.94 1.23
C ASN A 134 -42.18 -11.28 2.50
N ASN A 135 -41.49 -11.64 3.59
CA ASN A 135 -42.12 -11.87 4.89
C ASN A 135 -42.77 -10.59 5.45
N PHE A 136 -42.12 -9.43 5.30
CA PHE A 136 -42.71 -8.14 5.68
C PHE A 136 -43.96 -7.80 4.84
N LEU A 137 -43.95 -8.12 3.55
CA LEU A 137 -45.10 -7.90 2.67
C LEU A 137 -46.27 -8.83 3.02
N ALA A 138 -45.98 -10.08 3.39
CA ALA A 138 -46.97 -11.08 3.78
C ALA A 138 -47.57 -10.83 5.19
N ASP A 139 -46.76 -10.39 6.16
CA ASP A 139 -47.19 -10.14 7.53
C ASP A 139 -47.74 -8.72 7.71
N SER A 140 -49.07 -8.60 7.81
CA SER A 140 -49.72 -7.30 7.96
C SER A 140 -49.45 -6.58 9.27
N ASN A 141 -48.96 -7.30 10.29
CA ASN A 141 -48.73 -6.74 11.63
C ASN A 141 -47.38 -6.01 11.72
N GLN A 142 -46.46 -6.25 10.79
CA GLN A 142 -45.18 -5.54 10.74
C GLN A 142 -45.35 -4.13 10.17
N LYS A 143 -45.06 -3.12 11.00
CA LYS A 143 -45.18 -1.70 10.65
C LYS A 143 -44.02 -1.19 9.79
N SER A 144 -42.83 -1.76 9.91
CA SER A 144 -41.65 -1.32 9.16
C SER A 144 -40.63 -2.43 9.00
N VAL A 145 -39.88 -2.40 7.90
CA VAL A 145 -38.68 -3.23 7.70
C VAL A 145 -37.53 -2.36 7.21
N SER A 146 -36.35 -2.60 7.74
CA SER A 146 -35.11 -2.03 7.22
C SER A 146 -34.15 -3.16 6.90
N VAL A 147 -33.75 -3.25 5.63
CA VAL A 147 -32.77 -4.20 5.15
C VAL A 147 -31.52 -3.43 4.78
N ARG A 148 -30.40 -3.78 5.42
CA ARG A 148 -29.08 -3.26 5.08
C ARG A 148 -28.32 -4.32 4.30
N TYR A 149 -27.87 -3.94 3.13
CA TYR A 149 -26.89 -4.70 2.38
C TYR A 149 -25.51 -4.18 2.76
N ILE A 150 -24.70 -5.02 3.38
CA ILE A 150 -23.27 -4.75 3.57
C ILE A 150 -22.54 -5.65 2.59
N GLU A 151 -21.63 -5.09 1.80
CA GLU A 151 -20.65 -5.88 1.06
C GLU A 151 -19.68 -6.53 2.05
N GLY A 152 -20.10 -7.66 2.59
CA GLY A 152 -19.35 -8.45 3.56
C GLY A 152 -18.55 -9.52 2.83
N GLY A 153 -17.24 -9.46 2.94
CA GLY A 153 -16.32 -10.50 2.49
C GLY A 153 -14.88 -10.18 2.89
N LEU A 154 -13.99 -11.15 2.74
CA LEU A 154 -12.55 -10.94 2.89
C LEU A 154 -11.95 -10.12 1.74
N GLN A 155 -12.66 -9.99 0.62
CA GLN A 155 -12.18 -9.31 -0.58
C GLN A 155 -11.74 -7.85 -0.35
N PRO A 156 -12.50 -6.96 0.33
CA PRO A 156 -12.02 -5.61 0.63
C PRO A 156 -10.74 -5.63 1.49
N PHE A 157 -10.61 -6.55 2.45
CA PHE A 157 -9.41 -6.67 3.27
C PHE A 157 -8.17 -7.09 2.45
N LEU A 158 -8.33 -7.99 1.48
CA LEU A 158 -7.24 -8.38 0.58
C LEU A 158 -6.77 -7.19 -0.28
N TRP A 159 -7.71 -6.39 -0.78
CA TRP A 159 -7.40 -5.18 -1.54
C TRP A 159 -6.69 -4.12 -0.69
N PHE A 160 -7.11 -3.93 0.57
CA PHE A 160 -6.41 -3.05 1.50
C PHE A 160 -4.99 -3.51 1.81
N ALA A 161 -4.80 -4.82 2.04
CA ALA A 161 -3.48 -5.38 2.27
C ALA A 161 -2.55 -5.15 1.06
N PHE A 162 -3.08 -5.33 -0.16
CA PHE A 162 -2.34 -5.06 -1.39
C PHE A 162 -1.90 -3.60 -1.50
N ASP A 163 -2.82 -2.64 -1.31
CA ASP A 163 -2.49 -1.21 -1.38
C ASP A 163 -1.44 -0.83 -0.32
N LEU A 164 -1.54 -1.40 0.88
CA LEU A 164 -0.61 -1.14 1.98
C LEU A 164 0.79 -1.66 1.66
N VAL A 165 0.93 -2.84 1.05
CA VAL A 165 2.23 -3.37 0.62
C VAL A 165 2.89 -2.43 -0.39
N TRP A 166 2.14 -1.93 -1.38
CA TRP A 166 2.70 -0.99 -2.36
C TRP A 166 3.05 0.37 -1.77
N LEU A 167 2.20 0.88 -0.88
CA LEU A 167 2.43 2.14 -0.19
C LEU A 167 3.70 2.05 0.67
N THR A 168 3.83 0.99 1.48
CA THR A 168 5.01 0.77 2.33
C THR A 168 6.28 0.55 1.52
N ALA A 169 6.22 -0.23 0.43
CA ALA A 169 7.36 -0.40 -0.48
C ALA A 169 7.77 0.93 -1.13
N GLY A 170 6.81 1.75 -1.57
CA GLY A 170 7.08 3.07 -2.14
C GLY A 170 7.72 4.03 -1.14
N ILE A 171 7.20 4.09 0.10
CA ILE A 171 7.78 4.90 1.19
C ILE A 171 9.19 4.41 1.53
N ALA A 172 9.40 3.10 1.65
CA ALA A 172 10.72 2.52 1.90
C ALA A 172 11.71 2.88 0.76
N GLY A 173 11.24 2.86 -0.48
CA GLY A 173 11.98 3.32 -1.65
C GLY A 173 12.42 4.77 -1.56
N LEU A 174 11.53 5.69 -1.16
CA LEU A 174 11.84 7.12 -0.97
C LEU A 174 12.81 7.35 0.19
N CYS A 175 12.72 6.53 1.24
CA CYS A 175 13.62 6.56 2.39
C CYS A 175 15.01 5.95 2.10
N HIS A 176 15.20 5.29 0.95
CA HIS A 176 16.48 4.68 0.61
C HIS A 176 17.58 5.74 0.52
N ARG A 177 18.61 5.58 1.36
CA ARG A 177 19.72 6.53 1.45
C ARG A 177 20.79 6.20 0.42
N ARG A 178 21.05 7.13 -0.49
CA ARG A 178 22.20 7.09 -1.39
C ARG A 178 23.43 7.62 -0.67
N ILE A 179 24.47 6.80 -0.59
CA ILE A 179 25.75 7.16 0.03
C ILE A 179 26.81 7.26 -1.07
N VAL A 180 27.47 8.41 -1.12
CA VAL A 180 28.64 8.67 -1.99
C VAL A 180 29.78 9.13 -1.09
N ALA A 181 30.85 8.35 -1.08
CA ALA A 181 32.08 8.67 -0.36
C ALA A 181 33.13 9.11 -1.37
N THR A 182 33.69 10.30 -1.18
CA THR A 182 34.72 10.89 -2.04
C THR A 182 35.95 11.15 -1.20
N PHE A 183 37.08 10.59 -1.61
CA PHE A 183 38.38 10.83 -1.02
C PHE A 183 39.22 11.61 -2.03
N ASP A 184 39.57 12.84 -1.71
CA ASP A 184 40.37 13.73 -2.56
C ASP A 184 41.71 14.02 -1.89
N ARG A 185 42.78 13.48 -2.47
CA ARG A 185 44.14 13.62 -1.94
C ARG A 185 44.73 14.99 -2.21
N ALA A 186 44.39 15.58 -3.36
CA ALA A 186 44.88 16.91 -3.73
C ALA A 186 44.33 17.99 -2.79
N LEU A 187 43.08 17.83 -2.35
CA LEU A 187 42.41 18.73 -1.41
C LEU A 187 42.52 18.28 0.05
N ASN A 188 43.22 17.16 0.32
CA ASN A 188 43.32 16.54 1.64
C ASN A 188 41.95 16.35 2.34
N SER A 189 40.90 16.00 1.57
CA SER A 189 39.52 16.01 2.06
C SER A 189 38.80 14.68 1.85
N PHE A 190 38.03 14.29 2.85
CA PHE A 190 37.06 13.22 2.81
C PHE A 190 35.65 13.82 2.85
N THR A 191 34.84 13.49 1.85
CA THR A 191 33.45 13.94 1.79
C THR A 191 32.51 12.74 1.73
N LEU A 192 31.64 12.63 2.74
CA LEU A 192 30.55 11.66 2.79
C LEU A 192 29.23 12.39 2.48
N LYS A 193 28.76 12.23 1.25
CA LYS A 193 27.47 12.76 0.79
C LYS A 193 26.40 11.69 0.94
N GLN A 194 25.42 11.97 1.78
CA GLN A 194 24.23 11.14 1.99
C GLN A 194 23.02 11.86 1.41
N THR A 195 22.36 11.28 0.43
CA THR A 195 21.18 11.86 -0.23
C THR A 195 20.00 10.92 -0.08
N ASN A 196 18.85 11.44 0.35
CA ASN A 196 17.56 10.74 0.36
C ASN A 196 16.47 11.67 -0.17
N ALA A 197 15.20 11.23 -0.18
CA ALA A 197 14.08 12.06 -0.61
C ALA A 197 13.86 13.32 0.26
N PHE A 198 14.41 13.37 1.48
CA PHE A 198 14.23 14.48 2.43
C PHE A 198 15.39 15.49 2.43
N GLY A 199 16.42 15.26 1.62
CA GLY A 199 17.53 16.20 1.48
C GLY A 199 18.89 15.52 1.32
N THR A 200 19.92 16.37 1.36
CA THR A 200 21.31 15.94 1.28
C THR A 200 22.03 16.36 2.55
N LYS A 201 22.65 15.40 3.23
CA LYS A 201 23.61 15.63 4.30
C LYS A 201 25.01 15.45 3.74
N ILE A 202 25.84 16.48 3.83
CA ILE A 202 27.25 16.43 3.43
C ILE A 202 28.08 16.51 4.70
N LEU A 203 28.88 15.49 4.96
CA LEU A 203 29.88 15.49 6.02
C LEU A 203 31.26 15.60 5.36
N GLN A 204 32.03 16.60 5.75
CA GLN A 204 33.36 16.84 5.23
C GLN A 204 34.36 16.82 6.38
N HIS A 205 35.44 16.06 6.19
CA HIS A 205 36.52 15.87 7.16
C HIS A 205 37.86 15.90 6.45
N SER A 206 38.95 16.12 7.20
CA SER A 206 40.30 16.00 6.64
C SER A 206 40.70 14.54 6.48
N LEU A 207 41.48 14.18 5.45
CA LEU A 207 42.03 12.82 5.34
C LEU A 207 43.00 12.49 6.47
N THR A 208 43.69 13.50 7.02
CA THR A 208 44.61 13.34 8.15
C THR A 208 43.91 13.01 9.47
N GLU A 209 42.59 13.27 9.56
CA GLU A 209 41.80 12.90 10.73
C GLU A 209 41.39 11.42 10.69
N ILE A 210 41.61 10.72 9.57
CA ILE A 210 41.29 9.29 9.48
C ILE A 210 42.43 8.50 10.11
N SER A 211 42.17 7.82 11.23
CA SER A 211 43.17 7.03 11.94
C SER A 211 43.15 5.56 11.54
N ASN A 212 41.96 4.98 11.30
CA ASN A 212 41.84 3.56 10.99
C ASN A 212 40.54 3.21 10.24
N LEU A 213 40.50 2.01 9.66
CA LEU A 213 39.33 1.37 9.07
C LEU A 213 39.03 0.07 9.83
N ILE A 214 37.92 0.05 10.56
CA ILE A 214 37.49 -1.11 11.33
C ILE A 214 36.34 -1.82 10.62
N LEU A 215 36.47 -3.14 10.50
CA LEU A 215 35.39 -4.04 10.11
C LEU A 215 34.77 -4.61 11.39
N THR A 216 33.46 -4.46 11.56
CA THR A 216 32.74 -5.00 12.73
C THR A 216 31.48 -5.71 12.27
N GLU A 217 31.18 -6.85 12.89
CA GLU A 217 29.88 -7.49 12.73
C GLU A 217 28.80 -6.65 13.41
N GLY A 218 27.73 -6.38 12.67
CA GLY A 218 26.56 -5.70 13.18
C GLY A 218 25.67 -6.64 14.00
N GLU A 219 24.62 -6.04 14.54
CA GLU A 219 23.56 -6.80 15.17
C GLU A 219 22.87 -7.73 14.15
N PRO A 220 22.53 -8.97 14.55
CA PRO A 220 21.80 -9.88 13.70
C PRO A 220 20.45 -9.27 13.32
N ASP A 221 20.05 -9.44 12.07
CA ASP A 221 18.71 -9.08 11.63
C ASP A 221 17.66 -10.10 12.10
N ALA A 222 16.41 -9.92 11.66
CA ALA A 222 15.30 -10.80 12.04
C ALA A 222 15.47 -12.26 11.58
N GLU A 223 16.35 -12.51 10.60
CA GLU A 223 16.67 -13.83 10.07
C GLU A 223 17.91 -14.43 10.74
N GLY A 224 18.56 -13.68 11.63
CA GLY A 224 19.77 -14.08 12.36
C GLY A 224 21.07 -13.74 11.62
N ASP A 225 20.99 -13.11 10.44
CA ASP A 225 22.15 -12.76 9.63
C ASP A 225 22.80 -11.48 10.17
N LYS A 226 24.12 -11.55 10.41
CA LYS A 226 24.90 -10.42 10.90
C LYS A 226 25.54 -9.67 9.74
N PRO A 227 25.18 -8.40 9.49
CA PRO A 227 25.81 -7.63 8.45
C PRO A 227 27.18 -7.13 8.91
N TYR A 228 28.17 -7.16 8.04
CA TYR A 228 29.46 -6.51 8.26
C TYR A 228 29.34 -5.00 8.01
N ASN A 229 29.78 -4.23 9.00
CA ASN A 229 29.85 -2.78 8.96
C ASN A 229 31.32 -2.34 8.84
N ILE A 230 31.60 -1.45 7.90
CA ILE A 230 32.92 -0.83 7.77
C ILE A 230 32.84 0.60 8.31
N PHE A 231 33.63 0.89 9.34
CA PHE A 231 33.71 2.18 9.99
C PHE A 231 35.05 2.84 9.66
N ILE A 232 34.99 4.13 9.31
CA ILE A 232 36.15 5.03 9.43
C ILE A 232 36.23 5.46 10.88
N VAL A 233 37.37 5.25 11.50
CA VAL A 233 37.70 5.78 12.81
C VAL A 233 38.48 7.06 12.62
N MET A 234 38.01 8.11 13.28
CA MET A 234 38.65 9.41 13.30
C MET A 234 39.68 9.47 14.43
N THR A 235 40.66 10.36 14.35
CA THR A 235 41.67 10.60 15.40
C THR A 235 41.04 11.01 16.74
N GLY A 236 39.89 11.67 16.71
CA GLY A 236 39.09 12.01 17.90
C GLY A 236 38.30 10.85 18.51
N GLY A 237 38.38 9.64 17.96
CA GLY A 237 37.65 8.45 18.43
C GLY A 237 36.25 8.28 17.81
N ASP A 238 35.75 9.27 17.09
CA ASP A 238 34.48 9.19 16.35
C ASP A 238 34.51 8.09 15.28
N ARG A 239 33.36 7.44 15.08
CA ARG A 239 33.20 6.37 14.09
C ARG A 239 32.17 6.76 13.05
N LEU A 240 32.58 6.83 11.79
CA LEU A 240 31.71 7.11 10.67
C LEU A 240 31.44 5.81 9.91
N LEU A 241 30.18 5.39 9.86
CA LEU A 241 29.77 4.23 9.09
C LEU A 241 29.92 4.52 7.60
N LEU A 242 30.83 3.81 6.92
CA LEU A 242 31.06 3.95 5.49
C LEU A 242 30.01 3.17 4.69
N PHE A 243 29.82 1.89 5.02
CA PHE A 243 28.76 1.06 4.48
C PHE A 243 28.51 -0.20 5.31
N ARG A 244 27.33 -0.79 5.08
CA ARG A 244 26.85 -2.06 5.63
C ARG A 244 26.73 -3.09 4.51
N SER A 245 27.15 -4.32 4.74
CA SER A 245 27.05 -5.43 3.79
C SER A 245 26.78 -6.77 4.48
N TYR A 246 25.84 -7.54 3.96
CA TYR A 246 25.53 -8.88 4.47
C TYR A 246 26.48 -9.97 4.00
N ASN A 247 27.28 -9.70 2.98
CA ASN A 247 28.20 -10.69 2.44
C ASN A 247 29.53 -10.02 2.09
N ILE A 248 30.61 -10.39 2.78
CA ILE A 248 31.97 -10.02 2.40
C ILE A 248 32.36 -10.86 1.18
N SER A 249 31.82 -10.47 0.04
CA SER A 249 32.31 -10.96 -1.24
C SER A 249 33.78 -10.54 -1.42
N ASN A 250 34.54 -11.28 -2.25
CA ASN A 250 35.93 -10.93 -2.58
C ASN A 250 36.07 -9.47 -3.05
N LYS A 251 35.06 -8.94 -3.75
CA LYS A 251 35.00 -7.54 -4.20
C LYS A 251 35.02 -6.52 -3.05
N GLN A 252 34.49 -6.87 -1.87
CA GLN A 252 34.48 -5.98 -0.71
C GLN A 252 35.78 -6.00 0.06
N LYS A 253 36.45 -7.17 0.11
CA LYS A 253 37.82 -7.27 0.63
C LYS A 253 38.77 -6.45 -0.24
N GLU A 254 38.63 -6.54 -1.55
CA GLU A 254 39.38 -5.74 -2.53
C GLU A 254 39.15 -4.23 -2.34
N ILE A 255 37.89 -3.80 -2.15
CA ILE A 255 37.57 -2.40 -1.83
C ILE A 255 38.26 -1.96 -0.53
N LEU A 256 38.19 -2.77 0.54
CA LEU A 256 38.81 -2.45 1.82
C LEU A 256 40.34 -2.32 1.69
N GLN A 257 40.95 -3.24 0.96
CA GLN A 257 42.38 -3.25 0.71
C GLN A 257 42.81 -2.01 -0.10
N ASN A 258 42.12 -1.71 -1.20
CA ASN A 258 42.38 -0.51 -2.00
C ASN A 258 42.23 0.77 -1.16
N LEU A 259 41.29 0.79 -0.21
CA LEU A 259 41.08 1.94 0.68
C LEU A 259 42.23 2.10 1.69
N ARG A 260 42.75 0.99 2.25
CA ARG A 260 43.92 0.99 3.14
C ARG A 260 45.18 1.43 2.40
N GLU A 261 45.41 0.91 1.20
CA GLU A 261 46.54 1.29 0.35
C GLU A 261 46.46 2.77 -0.03
N TYR A 262 45.27 3.26 -0.43
CA TYR A 262 45.08 4.67 -0.79
C TYR A 262 45.30 5.64 0.38
N LEU A 263 44.89 5.25 1.60
CA LEU A 263 45.06 6.06 2.80
C LEU A 263 46.42 5.86 3.50
N ASN A 264 47.23 4.90 3.04
CA ASN A 264 48.50 4.49 3.66
C ASN A 264 48.35 4.10 5.15
N ILE A 265 47.27 3.38 5.47
CA ILE A 265 46.98 2.87 6.81
C ILE A 265 47.30 1.38 6.84
N GLN A 266 48.23 0.97 7.71
CA GLN A 266 48.62 -0.44 7.92
C GLN A 266 47.62 -1.18 8.82
#